data_AF-A0AAP3GA14-F1
#
_entry.id   AF-A0AAP3GA14-F1
#
_cell.length_a   1.000
_cell.length_b   1.000
_cell.length_c   1.000
_cell.angle_alpha   90.00
_cell.angle_beta   90.00
_cell.angle_gamma   90.00
#
_symmetry.space_group_name_H-M   'P 1'
#
loop_
_entity.id
_entity.type
_entity.pdbx_description
1 polymer ?
#
loop_
_entity_poly.entity_id
_entity_poly.type
_entity_poly.pdbx_seq_one_letter_code
_entity_poly.pdbx_strand_id
1 'polypeptide(L)'
;MKKLMSASLAIALLVTAVPAVLAKEGDNGNAKGKGKVEVEVSVDSKKNEEKEMKKEKTSEKEETTKNSSSAKPVLENVKLKKELIELRQELKHTTEISDKQRSKYETLVSELEKQADISQAVEVQLELVERYYNKADRSSVDKLGKLLKKNGNTEITTLVDGKVITSDVKPFMQGGRALVPIRVISAALKADVKWDDKTRSVLITRGSQSITLYLDKKEATVNGKDITLETAPVLKNGRLFLPLRFVSEQLKTSVDWKEEGKIVLIDDLQD
;
A
#
# COMPACT_ATOMS: atom_id res chain seq x y z
N MET A 1 -12.13 10.84 28.82
CA MET A 1 -11.45 9.56 28.52
C MET A 1 -12.16 8.87 27.36
N LYS A 2 -11.53 8.82 26.18
CA LYS A 2 -11.88 7.89 25.11
C LYS A 2 -10.55 7.25 24.65
N LYS A 3 -10.38 5.96 24.95
CA LYS A 3 -9.23 5.18 24.49
C LYS A 3 -9.39 4.98 22.98
N LEU A 4 -8.51 5.56 22.19
CA LEU A 4 -8.33 5.18 20.79
C LEU A 4 -7.57 3.85 20.80
N MET A 5 -8.29 2.77 20.52
CA MET A 5 -7.69 1.47 20.20
C MET A 5 -6.98 1.63 18.85
N SER A 6 -5.64 1.59 18.82
CA SER A 6 -4.89 1.47 17.58
C SER A 6 -5.11 0.07 17.01
N ALA A 7 -5.94 -0.01 15.97
CA ALA A 7 -6.07 -1.24 15.19
C ALA A 7 -4.77 -1.40 14.37
N SER A 8 -3.96 -2.39 14.73
CA SER A 8 -2.81 -2.83 13.93
C SER A 8 -3.37 -3.39 12.61
N LEU A 9 -3.19 -2.64 11.53
CA LEU A 9 -3.80 -2.91 10.23
C LEU A 9 -2.87 -3.86 9.46
N ALA A 10 -3.27 -5.12 9.32
CA ALA A 10 -2.60 -6.07 8.43
C ALA A 10 -2.83 -5.62 6.98
N ILE A 11 -1.78 -5.10 6.32
CA ILE A 11 -1.81 -4.76 4.90
C ILE A 11 -1.61 -6.05 4.11
N ALA A 12 -2.70 -6.60 3.55
CA ALA A 12 -2.62 -7.68 2.58
C ALA A 12 -2.13 -7.12 1.23
N LEU A 13 -0.84 -7.22 0.94
CA LEU A 13 -0.29 -6.99 -0.40
C LEU A 13 -0.67 -8.18 -1.31
N LEU A 14 -1.75 -8.02 -2.08
CA LEU A 14 -2.12 -8.95 -3.15
C LEU A 14 -1.17 -8.77 -4.35
N VAL A 15 -0.19 -9.67 -4.49
CA VAL A 15 0.63 -9.75 -5.70
C VAL A 15 -0.06 -10.70 -6.69
N THR A 16 -0.71 -10.15 -7.72
CA THR A 16 -1.12 -10.95 -8.89
C THR A 16 0.09 -11.11 -9.81
N ALA A 17 0.68 -12.29 -9.83
CA ALA A 17 1.73 -12.62 -10.80
C ALA A 17 1.13 -12.76 -12.20
N VAL A 18 1.58 -11.95 -13.16
CA VAL A 18 1.35 -12.19 -14.60
C VAL A 18 2.61 -12.84 -15.16
N PRO A 19 2.55 -14.03 -15.79
CA PRO A 19 3.71 -14.61 -16.44
C PRO A 19 4.03 -13.83 -17.73
N ALA A 20 5.29 -13.43 -17.87
CA ALA A 20 5.83 -12.87 -19.10
C ALA A 20 5.96 -13.97 -20.17
N VAL A 21 5.31 -13.78 -21.32
CA VAL A 21 5.57 -14.55 -22.54
C VAL A 21 6.00 -13.58 -23.64
N LEU A 22 7.08 -13.98 -24.32
CA LEU A 22 7.91 -13.21 -25.23
C LEU A 22 7.18 -12.65 -26.45
N ALA A 23 7.57 -11.44 -26.83
CA ALA A 23 7.40 -10.89 -28.16
C ALA A 23 8.42 -11.52 -29.14
N LYS A 24 7.95 -11.88 -30.33
CA LYS A 24 8.79 -11.94 -31.53
C LYS A 24 7.99 -11.38 -32.70
N GLU A 25 8.53 -10.32 -33.27
CA GLU A 25 8.00 -9.55 -34.39
C GLU A 25 8.45 -10.22 -35.71
N GLY A 26 7.56 -10.27 -36.69
CA GLY A 26 7.78 -10.84 -38.02
C GLY A 26 6.63 -10.48 -38.94
N ASP A 27 6.87 -9.45 -39.75
CA ASP A 27 6.00 -8.87 -40.78
C ASP A 27 5.71 -9.83 -41.96
N ASN A 28 4.58 -9.55 -42.62
CA ASN A 28 4.30 -9.60 -44.07
C ASN A 28 3.06 -10.43 -44.49
N GLY A 29 2.16 -9.79 -45.27
CA GLY A 29 1.35 -10.50 -46.29
C GLY A 29 -0.18 -10.49 -46.17
N ASN A 30 -0.78 -9.44 -46.73
CA ASN A 30 -2.14 -9.30 -47.27
C ASN A 30 -2.85 -10.57 -47.81
N ALA A 31 -4.10 -10.83 -47.39
CA ALA A 31 -5.16 -11.40 -48.26
C ALA A 31 -6.58 -11.26 -47.66
N LYS A 32 -7.49 -10.70 -48.47
CA LYS A 32 -8.95 -10.68 -48.32
C LYS A 32 -9.55 -12.10 -48.25
N GLY A 33 -10.58 -12.29 -47.43
CA GLY A 33 -11.49 -13.44 -47.54
C GLY A 33 -12.80 -13.22 -46.76
N LYS A 34 -13.91 -13.04 -47.48
CA LYS A 34 -15.29 -13.01 -46.98
C LYS A 34 -15.87 -14.44 -46.90
N GLY A 35 -16.81 -14.68 -45.98
CA GLY A 35 -17.73 -15.84 -45.92
C GLY A 35 -17.73 -16.48 -44.53
N LYS A 36 -18.68 -16.20 -43.62
CA LYS A 36 -20.09 -16.63 -43.54
C LYS A 36 -20.23 -18.16 -43.45
N VAL A 37 -20.66 -18.70 -42.30
CA VAL A 37 -21.67 -19.79 -42.13
C VAL A 37 -22.11 -19.85 -40.65
N GLU A 38 -23.41 -19.65 -40.42
CA GLU A 38 -24.22 -20.14 -39.28
C GLU A 38 -24.45 -21.65 -39.40
N VAL A 39 -24.45 -22.42 -38.30
CA VAL A 39 -25.40 -23.52 -38.07
C VAL A 39 -25.65 -23.72 -36.56
N GLU A 40 -26.92 -23.94 -36.27
CA GLU A 40 -27.65 -24.12 -35.01
C GLU A 40 -27.43 -25.45 -34.23
N VAL A 41 -27.68 -25.33 -32.91
CA VAL A 41 -28.54 -26.16 -32.00
C VAL A 41 -28.42 -27.69 -31.97
N SER A 42 -28.19 -28.25 -30.77
CA SER A 42 -29.09 -29.14 -29.95
C SER A 42 -28.28 -29.74 -28.77
N VAL A 43 -28.65 -29.57 -27.48
CA VAL A 43 -29.62 -30.34 -26.64
C VAL A 43 -29.28 -31.86 -26.69
N ASP A 44 -28.93 -32.59 -25.63
CA ASP A 44 -29.56 -32.74 -24.31
C ASP A 44 -28.73 -33.68 -23.39
N SER A 45 -29.00 -33.58 -22.08
CA SER A 45 -29.20 -34.68 -21.11
C SER A 45 -28.10 -35.60 -20.54
N LYS A 46 -28.17 -35.65 -19.18
CA LYS A 46 -28.12 -36.81 -18.23
C LYS A 46 -26.83 -37.19 -17.49
N LYS A 47 -26.78 -36.71 -16.23
CA LYS A 47 -26.81 -37.43 -14.92
C LYS A 47 -26.28 -38.87 -14.82
N ASN A 48 -25.34 -39.11 -13.89
CA ASN A 48 -25.33 -40.14 -12.82
C ASN A 48 -24.11 -39.88 -11.89
N GLU A 49 -24.23 -39.71 -10.56
CA GLU A 49 -24.39 -40.74 -9.48
C GLU A 49 -23.30 -41.83 -9.55
N GLU A 50 -22.56 -42.26 -8.52
CA GLU A 50 -22.52 -42.02 -7.07
C GLU A 50 -21.21 -42.62 -6.49
N LYS A 51 -20.81 -42.20 -5.29
CA LYS A 51 -19.98 -42.82 -4.21
C LYS A 51 -19.21 -44.13 -4.45
N GLU A 52 -18.00 -44.21 -3.86
CA GLU A 52 -17.77 -45.07 -2.67
C GLU A 52 -16.44 -44.79 -1.92
N MET A 53 -16.35 -45.34 -0.72
CA MET A 53 -15.64 -44.88 0.48
C MET A 53 -14.87 -46.05 1.11
N LYS A 54 -13.80 -45.73 1.89
CA LYS A 54 -13.06 -46.52 2.93
C LYS A 54 -11.62 -46.88 2.53
N LYS A 55 -10.56 -46.41 3.20
CA LYS A 55 -10.13 -46.50 4.62
C LYS A 55 -9.47 -47.85 4.93
N GLU A 56 -8.14 -47.86 4.98
CA GLU A 56 -7.39 -48.81 5.81
C GLU A 56 -6.10 -48.17 6.34
N LYS A 57 -5.78 -48.56 7.57
CA LYS A 57 -4.71 -48.12 8.46
C LYS A 57 -3.80 -49.34 8.63
N THR A 58 -2.49 -49.17 8.87
CA THR A 58 -1.59 -49.90 9.81
C THR A 58 -0.12 -49.75 9.35
N SER A 59 0.82 -50.09 10.24
CA SER A 59 2.01 -49.39 10.69
C SER A 59 3.37 -49.95 10.21
N GLU A 60 4.40 -49.13 10.47
CA GLU A 60 5.80 -49.46 10.82
C GLU A 60 6.70 -50.27 9.86
N LYS A 61 7.75 -49.60 9.34
CA LYS A 61 9.13 -49.82 9.80
C LYS A 61 10.09 -48.74 9.29
N GLU A 62 11.05 -48.42 10.15
CA GLU A 62 12.19 -47.53 9.93
C GLU A 62 13.06 -47.98 8.76
N GLU A 63 13.50 -47.02 7.94
CA GLU A 63 14.85 -47.08 7.37
C GLU A 63 15.42 -45.66 7.31
N THR A 64 16.51 -45.49 8.03
CA THR A 64 17.30 -44.27 8.20
C THR A 64 18.11 -43.96 6.95
N THR A 65 17.88 -42.80 6.33
CA THR A 65 18.94 -42.07 5.60
C THR A 65 18.73 -40.56 5.69
N LYS A 66 19.62 -39.93 6.48
CA LYS A 66 20.16 -38.57 6.36
C LYS A 66 19.35 -37.56 5.53
N ASN A 67 18.66 -36.63 6.20
CA ASN A 67 18.44 -35.28 5.64
C ASN A 67 18.32 -34.23 6.75
N SER A 68 19.47 -33.80 7.30
CA SER A 68 19.58 -32.79 8.37
C SER A 68 19.68 -31.34 7.85
N SER A 69 19.29 -31.07 6.60
CA SER A 69 19.49 -29.74 5.97
C SER A 69 18.22 -28.89 5.84
N SER A 70 17.02 -29.44 6.03
CA SER A 70 15.75 -28.71 5.81
C SER A 70 15.12 -28.14 7.09
N ALA A 71 15.53 -28.60 8.28
CA ALA A 71 14.90 -28.21 9.54
C ALA A 71 15.40 -26.85 10.08
N LYS A 72 16.68 -26.52 9.87
CA LYS A 72 17.27 -25.26 10.37
C LYS A 72 16.53 -23.99 9.91
N PRO A 73 16.24 -23.78 8.60
CA PRO A 73 15.52 -22.57 8.17
C PRO A 73 14.09 -22.52 8.71
N VAL A 74 13.42 -23.67 8.88
CA VAL A 74 12.06 -23.74 9.41
C VAL A 74 12.02 -23.38 10.90
N LEU A 75 12.95 -23.91 11.71
CA LEU A 75 13.03 -23.57 13.14
C LEU A 75 13.38 -22.09 13.38
N GLU A 76 14.23 -21.51 12.54
CA GLU A 76 14.64 -20.11 12.66
C GLU A 76 13.48 -19.15 12.35
N ASN A 77 12.70 -19.43 11.32
CA ASN A 77 11.46 -18.69 11.02
C ASN A 77 10.45 -18.75 12.16
N VAL A 78 10.30 -19.90 12.83
CA VAL A 78 9.40 -20.05 13.99
C VAL A 78 9.89 -19.22 15.18
N LYS A 79 11.21 -19.15 15.39
CA LYS A 79 11.81 -18.33 16.46
C LYS A 79 11.54 -16.84 16.25
N LEU A 80 11.77 -16.31 15.05
CA LEU A 80 11.52 -14.89 14.74
C LEU A 80 10.04 -14.52 14.91
N LYS A 81 9.13 -15.39 14.46
CA LYS A 81 7.69 -15.16 14.66
C LYS A 81 7.33 -15.11 16.13
N LYS A 82 7.92 -15.97 16.96
CA LYS A 82 7.72 -15.94 18.40
C LYS A 82 8.26 -14.65 19.03
N GLU A 83 9.47 -14.23 18.68
CA GLU A 83 10.07 -12.98 19.15
C GLU A 83 9.23 -11.76 18.76
N LEU A 84 8.70 -11.72 17.54
CA LEU A 84 7.79 -10.67 17.08
C LEU A 84 6.47 -10.67 17.87
N ILE A 85 5.89 -11.84 18.14
CA ILE A 85 4.67 -11.98 18.95
C ILE A 85 4.91 -11.47 20.37
N GLU A 86 6.02 -11.86 21.00
CA GLU A 86 6.40 -11.40 22.35
C GLU A 86 6.60 -9.88 22.36
N LEU A 87 7.30 -9.31 21.37
CA LEU A 87 7.48 -7.87 21.25
C LEU A 87 6.15 -7.13 21.09
N ARG A 88 5.23 -7.64 20.26
CA ARG A 88 3.88 -7.09 20.09
C ARG A 88 3.04 -7.19 21.37
N GLN A 89 3.22 -8.25 22.16
CA GLN A 89 2.56 -8.41 23.45
C GLN A 89 3.10 -7.39 24.47
N GLU A 90 4.42 -7.20 24.56
CA GLU A 90 5.04 -6.17 25.39
C GLU A 90 4.50 -4.76 25.07
N LEU A 91 4.19 -4.50 23.79
CA LEU A 91 3.78 -3.20 23.27
C LEU A 91 2.26 -3.00 23.16
N LYS A 92 1.45 -3.96 23.63
CA LYS A 92 -0.01 -3.95 23.47
C LYS A 92 -0.69 -2.70 24.06
N HIS A 93 -0.07 -2.07 25.05
CA HIS A 93 -0.61 -0.89 25.75
C HIS A 93 0.27 0.35 25.61
N THR A 94 1.23 0.34 24.68
CA THR A 94 2.21 1.41 24.52
C THR A 94 2.18 1.92 23.08
N THR A 95 1.99 3.22 22.93
CA THR A 95 1.99 3.90 21.63
C THR A 95 3.39 4.24 21.14
N GLU A 96 4.33 4.46 22.06
CA GLU A 96 5.73 4.80 21.77
C GLU A 96 6.66 3.66 22.23
N ILE A 97 7.78 3.48 21.54
CA ILE A 97 8.75 2.44 21.84
C ILE A 97 10.05 3.05 22.40
N SER A 98 10.64 2.38 23.37
CA SER A 98 12.00 2.70 23.87
C SER A 98 13.08 2.36 22.83
N ASP A 99 14.27 2.94 22.96
CA ASP A 99 15.41 2.63 22.09
C ASP A 99 15.75 1.12 22.09
N LYS A 100 15.58 0.45 23.23
CA LYS A 100 15.75 -1.01 23.34
C LYS A 100 14.73 -1.76 22.47
N GLN A 101 13.48 -1.33 22.46
CA GLN A 101 12.43 -1.94 21.65
C GLN A 101 12.60 -1.61 20.17
N ARG A 102 13.01 -0.39 19.82
CA ARG A 102 13.43 -0.02 18.47
C ARG A 102 14.52 -0.96 17.95
N SER A 103 15.57 -1.17 18.74
CA SER A 103 16.68 -2.06 18.37
C SER A 103 16.22 -3.52 18.16
N LYS A 104 15.24 -4.00 18.94
CA LYS A 104 14.60 -5.31 18.70
C LYS A 104 13.92 -5.35 17.32
N TYR A 105 13.12 -4.34 16.97
CA TYR A 105 12.50 -4.25 15.63
C TYR A 105 13.54 -4.25 14.51
N GLU A 106 14.58 -3.41 14.62
CA GLU A 106 15.64 -3.30 13.63
C GLU A 106 16.40 -4.63 13.43
N THR A 107 16.61 -5.36 14.53
CA THR A 107 17.21 -6.71 14.51
C THR A 107 16.29 -7.70 13.79
N LEU A 108 14.99 -7.71 14.10
CA LEU A 108 14.00 -8.57 13.45
C LEU A 108 13.92 -8.30 11.94
N VAL A 109 13.85 -7.04 11.52
CA VAL A 109 13.84 -6.66 10.10
C VAL A 109 15.10 -7.17 9.40
N SER A 110 16.27 -6.98 10.02
CA SER A 110 17.54 -7.41 9.45
C SER A 110 17.62 -8.92 9.30
N GLU A 111 17.07 -9.69 10.25
CA GLU A 111 17.08 -11.16 10.20
C GLU A 111 16.08 -11.70 9.17
N LEU A 112 14.88 -11.12 9.09
CA LEU A 112 13.88 -11.46 8.05
C LEU A 112 14.43 -11.20 6.64
N GLU A 113 15.18 -10.12 6.44
CA GLU A 113 15.86 -9.88 5.16
C GLU A 113 16.92 -10.93 4.82
N LYS A 114 17.72 -11.39 5.80
CA LYS A 114 18.71 -12.46 5.56
C LYS A 114 18.04 -13.78 5.18
N GLN A 115 16.86 -14.03 5.72
CA GLN A 115 16.04 -15.21 5.40
C GLN A 115 15.22 -15.05 4.13
N ALA A 116 15.36 -13.91 3.43
CA ALA A 116 14.59 -13.55 2.24
C ALA A 116 13.06 -13.48 2.44
N ASP A 117 12.59 -13.33 3.70
CA ASP A 117 11.18 -13.10 4.03
C ASP A 117 10.86 -11.60 3.96
N ILE A 118 10.95 -11.05 2.74
CA ILE A 118 10.83 -9.61 2.51
C ILE A 118 9.44 -9.09 2.85
N SER A 119 8.39 -9.91 2.65
CA SER A 119 7.02 -9.51 2.98
C SER A 119 6.85 -9.29 4.49
N GLN A 120 7.33 -10.21 5.34
CA GLN A 120 7.30 -9.97 6.78
C GLN A 120 8.25 -8.83 7.19
N ALA A 121 9.40 -8.68 6.54
CA ALA A 121 10.29 -7.54 6.82
C ALA A 121 9.61 -6.19 6.55
N VAL A 122 8.82 -6.07 5.47
CA VAL A 122 8.01 -4.88 5.17
C VAL A 122 7.00 -4.61 6.28
N GLU A 123 6.24 -5.63 6.70
CA GLU A 123 5.24 -5.48 7.76
C GLU A 123 5.86 -5.01 9.08
N VAL A 124 6.98 -5.62 9.49
CA VAL A 124 7.69 -5.28 10.73
C VAL A 124 8.33 -3.89 10.63
N GLN A 125 8.91 -3.53 9.48
CA GLN A 125 9.47 -2.19 9.28
C GLN A 125 8.38 -1.12 9.29
N LEU A 126 7.21 -1.41 8.74
CA LEU A 126 6.08 -0.49 8.76
C LEU A 126 5.60 -0.25 10.19
N GLU A 127 5.46 -1.31 10.99
CA GLU A 127 5.13 -1.21 12.40
C GLU A 127 6.16 -0.36 13.17
N LEU A 128 7.45 -0.49 12.85
CA LEU A 128 8.49 0.37 13.42
C LEU A 128 8.31 1.84 13.03
N VAL A 129 8.04 2.13 11.75
CA VAL A 129 7.81 3.50 11.27
C VAL A 129 6.60 4.13 11.98
N GLU A 130 5.51 3.39 12.14
CA GLU A 130 4.30 3.91 12.80
C GLU A 130 4.50 4.20 14.29
N ARG A 131 5.34 3.42 14.98
CA ARG A 131 5.57 3.51 16.43
C ARG A 131 6.72 4.43 16.82
N TYR A 132 7.66 4.66 15.90
CA TYR A 132 8.87 5.45 16.12
C TYR A 132 9.07 6.43 14.96
N TYR A 133 8.01 7.15 14.62
CA TYR A 133 8.11 8.17 13.59
C TYR A 133 8.85 9.39 14.10
N ASN A 134 9.87 9.85 13.36
CA ASN A 134 10.60 11.06 13.67
C ASN A 134 10.75 11.92 12.40
N LYS A 135 10.22 13.14 12.42
CA LYS A 135 10.30 14.10 11.31
C LYS A 135 11.76 14.50 10.99
N ALA A 136 12.69 14.37 11.92
CA ALA A 136 14.11 14.66 11.72
C ALA A 136 14.94 13.45 11.24
N ASP A 137 14.49 12.22 11.51
CA ASP A 137 15.20 10.98 11.14
C ASP A 137 14.37 10.15 10.16
N ARG A 138 14.79 10.14 8.88
CA ARG A 138 14.10 9.40 7.81
C ARG A 138 14.62 7.99 7.61
N SER A 139 15.60 7.53 8.39
CA SER A 139 16.25 6.23 8.20
C SER A 139 15.27 5.06 8.18
N SER A 140 14.25 5.08 9.05
CA SER A 140 13.22 4.04 9.12
C SER A 140 12.31 4.04 7.88
N VAL A 141 11.97 5.22 7.34
CA VAL A 141 11.17 5.34 6.11
C VAL A 141 12.01 4.98 4.88
N ASP A 142 13.28 5.38 4.83
CA ASP A 142 14.19 5.02 3.73
C ASP A 142 14.43 3.50 3.71
N LYS A 143 14.51 2.87 4.90
CA LYS A 143 14.57 1.41 5.03
C LYS A 143 13.29 0.74 4.51
N LEU A 144 12.13 1.27 4.87
CA LEU A 144 10.84 0.81 4.34
C LEU A 144 10.80 0.91 2.80
N GLY A 145 11.26 2.02 2.24
CA GLY A 145 11.34 2.22 0.80
C GLY A 145 12.18 1.15 0.08
N LYS A 146 13.35 0.85 0.63
CA LYS A 146 14.22 -0.24 0.13
C LYS A 146 13.53 -1.59 0.19
N LEU A 147 12.84 -1.90 1.29
CA LEU A 147 12.11 -3.17 1.45
C LEU A 147 10.94 -3.28 0.48
N LEU A 148 10.14 -2.23 0.33
CA LEU A 148 9.03 -2.18 -0.63
C LEU A 148 9.53 -2.41 -2.07
N LYS A 149 10.64 -1.76 -2.45
CA LYS A 149 11.29 -1.99 -3.75
C LYS A 149 11.73 -3.44 -3.91
N LYS A 150 12.38 -4.04 -2.90
CA LYS A 150 12.78 -5.46 -2.92
C LYS A 150 11.57 -6.40 -3.00
N ASN A 151 10.45 -6.05 -2.38
CA ASN A 151 9.21 -6.82 -2.42
C ASN A 151 8.46 -6.70 -3.76
N GLY A 152 8.99 -5.93 -4.73
CA GLY A 152 8.33 -5.69 -6.00
C GLY A 152 7.10 -4.79 -5.90
N ASN A 153 6.96 -3.99 -4.82
CA ASN A 153 5.84 -3.06 -4.69
C ASN A 153 5.90 -2.02 -5.81
N THR A 154 4.81 -1.91 -6.58
CA THR A 154 4.68 -0.93 -7.67
C THR A 154 3.70 0.19 -7.35
N GLU A 155 2.94 0.06 -6.26
CA GLU A 155 1.93 1.02 -5.83
C GLU A 155 2.56 2.18 -5.03
N ILE A 156 1.87 3.33 -5.04
CA ILE A 156 2.24 4.48 -4.22
C ILE A 156 1.71 4.27 -2.80
N THR A 157 2.61 4.24 -1.82
CA THR A 157 2.27 4.22 -0.39
C THR A 157 2.19 5.67 0.10
N THR A 158 1.13 6.02 0.83
CA THR A 158 1.00 7.34 1.45
C THR A 158 1.09 7.24 2.96
N LEU A 159 2.04 7.98 3.54
CA LEU A 159 2.27 8.10 4.97
C LEU A 159 1.96 9.54 5.42
N VAL A 160 1.17 9.70 6.48
CA VAL A 160 0.99 10.98 7.18
C VAL A 160 1.49 10.80 8.61
N ASP A 161 2.51 11.56 8.99
CA ASP A 161 3.22 11.43 10.28
C ASP A 161 3.58 9.96 10.60
N GLY A 162 4.15 9.28 9.61
CA GLY A 162 4.57 7.87 9.71
C GLY A 162 3.44 6.84 9.63
N LYS A 163 2.18 7.25 9.60
CA LYS A 163 1.03 6.33 9.57
C LYS A 163 0.54 6.09 8.15
N VAL A 164 0.27 4.83 7.80
CA VAL A 164 -0.30 4.50 6.50
C VAL A 164 -1.71 5.06 6.37
N ILE A 165 -1.93 5.82 5.31
CA ILE A 165 -3.26 6.25 4.91
C ILE A 165 -3.81 5.27 3.88
N THR A 166 -4.82 4.52 4.28
CA THR A 166 -5.54 3.61 3.38
C THR A 166 -6.68 4.34 2.68
N SER A 167 -6.89 3.98 1.41
CA SER A 167 -7.99 4.48 0.59
C SER A 167 -8.47 3.37 -0.33
N ASP A 168 -9.75 3.44 -0.66
CA ASP A 168 -10.39 2.61 -1.68
C ASP A 168 -9.89 2.88 -3.10
N VAL A 169 -9.21 4.01 -3.31
CA VAL A 169 -8.53 4.33 -4.57
C VAL A 169 -7.06 4.68 -4.33
N LYS A 170 -6.21 4.28 -5.26
CA LYS A 170 -4.76 4.49 -5.15
C LYS A 170 -4.36 5.87 -5.67
N PRO A 171 -3.39 6.55 -5.03
CA PRO A 171 -2.71 7.69 -5.64
C PRO A 171 -2.07 7.32 -6.98
N PHE A 172 -1.85 8.30 -7.85
CA PHE A 172 -1.17 8.11 -9.12
C PHE A 172 -0.37 9.34 -9.55
N MET A 173 0.53 9.15 -10.51
CA MET A 173 1.31 10.24 -11.10
C MET A 173 0.61 10.79 -12.34
N GLN A 174 0.50 12.12 -12.44
CA GLN A 174 0.05 12.82 -13.63
C GLN A 174 0.81 14.13 -13.77
N GLY A 175 1.35 14.41 -14.96
CA GLY A 175 2.12 15.64 -15.20
C GLY A 175 3.33 15.80 -14.28
N GLY A 176 3.96 14.70 -13.85
CA GLY A 176 5.06 14.74 -12.89
C GLY A 176 4.66 15.13 -11.47
N ARG A 177 3.37 15.02 -11.12
CA ARG A 177 2.83 15.30 -9.79
C ARG A 177 2.06 14.09 -9.26
N ALA A 178 2.22 13.82 -7.97
CA ALA A 178 1.41 12.83 -7.27
C ALA A 178 0.03 13.42 -7.00
N LEU A 179 -1.00 12.71 -7.46
CA LEU A 179 -2.39 13.02 -7.22
C LEU A 179 -2.96 12.04 -6.22
N VAL A 180 -3.56 12.57 -5.16
CA VAL A 180 -4.07 11.80 -4.02
C VAL A 180 -5.56 12.03 -3.82
N PRO A 181 -6.31 11.01 -3.35
CA PRO A 181 -7.71 11.19 -2.97
C PRO A 181 -7.82 12.15 -1.78
N ILE A 182 -8.41 13.33 -1.99
CA ILE A 182 -8.33 14.41 -0.99
C ILE A 182 -8.98 14.04 0.36
N ARG A 183 -10.09 13.29 0.34
CA ARG A 183 -10.86 13.01 1.55
C ARG A 183 -10.07 12.24 2.61
N VAL A 184 -9.21 11.30 2.22
CA VAL A 184 -8.42 10.51 3.19
C VAL A 184 -7.27 11.33 3.75
N ILE A 185 -6.64 12.17 2.92
CA ILE A 185 -5.53 13.04 3.34
C ILE A 185 -6.05 14.15 4.26
N SER A 186 -7.18 14.78 3.91
CA SER A 186 -7.77 15.83 4.72
C SER A 186 -8.22 15.30 6.08
N ALA A 187 -8.79 14.08 6.15
CA ALA A 187 -9.17 13.46 7.41
C ALA A 187 -7.95 13.20 8.31
N ALA A 188 -6.83 12.72 7.76
CA ALA A 188 -5.59 12.52 8.49
C ALA A 188 -5.02 13.85 9.03
N LEU A 189 -5.11 14.91 8.23
CA LEU A 189 -4.64 16.26 8.58
C LEU A 189 -5.67 17.10 9.38
N LYS A 190 -6.81 16.52 9.76
CA LYS A 190 -7.91 17.23 10.45
C LYS A 190 -8.38 18.50 9.70
N ALA A 191 -8.36 18.45 8.37
CA ALA A 191 -8.86 19.49 7.50
C ALA A 191 -10.30 19.18 7.04
N ASP A 192 -11.14 20.21 7.02
CA ASP A 192 -12.49 20.12 6.50
C ASP A 192 -12.50 20.23 4.97
N VAL A 193 -13.39 19.46 4.33
CA VAL A 193 -13.54 19.44 2.87
C VAL A 193 -15.01 19.59 2.52
N LYS A 194 -15.32 20.59 1.67
CA LYS A 194 -16.65 20.85 1.14
C LYS A 194 -16.61 20.88 -0.38
N TRP A 195 -17.52 20.14 -1.00
CA TRP A 195 -17.74 20.18 -2.44
C TRP A 195 -18.84 21.19 -2.77
N ASP A 196 -18.62 22.02 -3.77
CA ASP A 196 -19.64 22.87 -4.39
C ASP A 196 -19.88 22.40 -5.82
N ASP A 197 -21.08 21.88 -6.06
CA ASP A 197 -21.49 21.36 -7.35
C ASP A 197 -21.70 22.46 -8.40
N LYS A 198 -22.17 23.64 -7.99
CA LYS A 198 -22.47 24.76 -8.90
C LYS A 198 -21.20 25.28 -9.55
N THR A 199 -20.15 25.42 -8.75
CA THR A 199 -18.85 25.93 -9.19
C THR A 199 -17.89 24.80 -9.59
N ARG A 200 -18.31 23.53 -9.44
CA ARG A 200 -17.47 22.34 -9.57
C ARG A 200 -16.14 22.49 -8.85
N SER A 201 -16.21 22.90 -7.58
CA SER A 201 -15.02 23.21 -6.78
C SER A 201 -15.00 22.49 -5.45
N VAL A 202 -13.80 22.37 -4.89
CA VAL A 202 -13.56 21.86 -3.55
C VAL A 202 -12.97 22.96 -2.69
N LEU A 203 -13.61 23.25 -1.57
CA LEU A 203 -13.11 24.09 -0.50
C LEU A 203 -12.48 23.20 0.58
N ILE A 204 -11.21 23.46 0.89
CA ILE A 204 -10.46 22.82 1.96
C ILE A 204 -10.12 23.89 3.00
N THR A 205 -10.49 23.64 4.26
CA THR A 205 -10.20 24.58 5.35
C THR A 205 -9.49 23.87 6.51
N ARG A 206 -8.47 24.53 7.05
CA ARG A 206 -7.74 24.06 8.23
C ARG A 206 -7.16 25.26 9.00
N GLY A 207 -7.65 25.48 10.22
CA GLY A 207 -7.29 26.67 10.99
C GLY A 207 -7.65 27.95 10.22
N SER A 208 -6.65 28.81 9.97
CA SER A 208 -6.81 30.03 9.17
C SER A 208 -6.65 29.84 7.66
N GLN A 209 -6.27 28.64 7.21
CA GLN A 209 -6.03 28.35 5.80
C GLN A 209 -7.33 27.95 5.09
N SER A 210 -7.56 28.53 3.93
CA SER A 210 -8.68 28.25 3.04
C SER A 210 -8.17 28.10 1.61
N ILE A 211 -8.49 26.98 0.97
CA ILE A 211 -8.04 26.64 -0.37
C ILE A 211 -9.27 26.24 -1.19
N THR A 212 -9.53 26.91 -2.31
CA THR A 212 -10.54 26.48 -3.28
C THR A 212 -9.84 26.01 -4.54
N LEU A 213 -10.06 24.75 -4.95
CA LEU A 213 -9.59 24.24 -6.22
C LEU A 213 -10.78 23.89 -7.11
N TYR A 214 -10.67 24.16 -8.40
CA TYR A 214 -11.73 23.91 -9.36
C TYR A 214 -11.42 22.64 -10.16
N LEU A 215 -12.44 21.80 -10.36
CA LEU A 215 -12.30 20.55 -11.10
C LEU A 215 -11.91 20.81 -12.55
N ASP A 216 -10.94 20.05 -13.05
CA ASP A 216 -10.39 20.11 -14.43
C ASP A 216 -9.76 21.47 -14.79
N LYS A 217 -9.48 22.30 -13.79
CA LYS A 217 -8.97 23.67 -13.94
C LYS A 217 -7.64 23.85 -13.21
N LYS A 218 -6.79 24.71 -13.76
CA LYS A 218 -5.50 25.04 -13.13
C LYS A 218 -5.60 26.27 -12.24
N GLU A 219 -6.72 26.96 -12.25
CA GLU A 219 -6.98 28.06 -11.34
C GLU A 219 -7.31 27.50 -9.94
N ALA A 220 -6.88 28.19 -8.90
CA ALA A 220 -7.22 27.93 -7.51
C ALA A 220 -7.23 29.25 -6.75
N THR A 221 -7.88 29.29 -5.60
CA THR A 221 -7.78 30.42 -4.67
C THR A 221 -7.23 29.95 -3.33
N VAL A 222 -6.30 30.70 -2.77
CA VAL A 222 -5.71 30.46 -1.45
C VAL A 222 -5.91 31.71 -0.62
N ASN A 223 -6.67 31.61 0.47
CA ASN A 223 -6.99 32.73 1.36
C ASN A 223 -7.50 33.97 0.58
N GLY A 224 -8.32 33.73 -0.44
CA GLY A 224 -8.89 34.77 -1.31
C GLY A 224 -7.97 35.31 -2.42
N LYS A 225 -6.76 34.76 -2.59
CA LYS A 225 -5.84 35.14 -3.67
C LYS A 225 -5.78 34.06 -4.76
N ASP A 226 -5.79 34.48 -6.02
CA ASP A 226 -5.70 33.56 -7.15
C ASP A 226 -4.29 32.99 -7.30
N ILE A 227 -4.22 31.69 -7.55
CA ILE A 227 -2.99 30.93 -7.78
C ILE A 227 -3.20 29.99 -8.96
N THR A 228 -2.15 29.78 -9.76
CA THR A 228 -2.15 28.79 -10.85
C THR A 228 -1.45 27.51 -10.42
N LEU A 229 -2.12 26.39 -10.62
CA LEU A 229 -1.65 25.03 -10.37
C LEU A 229 -0.85 24.53 -11.58
N GLU A 230 0.16 23.71 -11.32
CA GLU A 230 0.89 23.01 -12.38
C GLU A 230 0.04 21.90 -13.01
N THR A 231 -0.74 21.20 -12.18
CA THR A 231 -1.66 20.12 -12.57
C THR A 231 -3.05 20.37 -11.99
N ALA A 232 -4.09 20.16 -12.80
CA ALA A 232 -5.47 20.36 -12.37
C ALA A 232 -5.96 19.23 -11.43
N PRO A 233 -6.89 19.52 -10.52
CA PRO A 233 -7.75 18.52 -9.88
C PRO A 233 -8.46 17.66 -10.92
N VAL A 234 -8.62 16.37 -10.64
CA VAL A 234 -9.35 15.47 -11.55
C VAL A 234 -10.34 14.59 -10.78
N LEU A 235 -11.44 14.27 -11.44
CA LEU A 235 -12.40 13.29 -10.97
C LEU A 235 -12.12 11.96 -11.67
N LYS A 236 -11.77 10.92 -10.90
CA LYS A 236 -11.49 9.59 -11.43
C LYS A 236 -12.20 8.55 -10.57
N ASN A 237 -12.96 7.65 -11.18
CA ASN A 237 -13.73 6.61 -10.49
C ASN A 237 -14.62 7.16 -9.34
N GLY A 238 -15.24 8.34 -9.55
CA GLY A 238 -16.06 8.99 -8.52
C GLY A 238 -15.29 9.47 -7.28
N ARG A 239 -13.98 9.67 -7.40
CA ARG A 239 -13.11 10.23 -6.36
C ARG A 239 -12.39 11.45 -6.90
N LEU A 240 -12.34 12.50 -6.07
CA LEU A 240 -11.62 13.73 -6.39
C LEU A 240 -10.15 13.58 -5.99
N PHE A 241 -9.28 13.78 -6.97
CA PHE A 241 -7.84 13.72 -6.80
C PHE A 241 -7.24 15.10 -6.96
N LEU A 242 -6.38 15.49 -6.02
CA LEU A 242 -5.73 16.79 -6.01
C LEU A 242 -4.21 16.63 -6.08
N PRO A 243 -3.49 17.60 -6.68
CA PRO A 243 -2.04 17.64 -6.62
C PRO A 243 -1.60 17.79 -5.16
N LEU A 244 -0.98 16.74 -4.61
CA LEU A 244 -0.70 16.66 -3.18
C LEU A 244 0.19 17.82 -2.72
N ARG A 245 1.31 18.04 -3.40
CA ARG A 245 2.31 19.05 -3.00
C ARG A 245 1.68 20.43 -2.84
N PHE A 246 0.86 20.83 -3.81
CA PHE A 246 0.16 22.11 -3.75
C PHE A 246 -0.72 22.22 -2.50
N VAL A 247 -1.60 21.23 -2.28
CA VAL A 247 -2.51 21.22 -1.12
C VAL A 247 -1.71 21.22 0.19
N SER A 248 -0.67 20.39 0.26
CA SER A 248 0.17 20.25 1.44
C SER A 248 0.89 21.53 1.86
N GLU A 249 1.49 22.25 0.91
CA GLU A 249 2.17 23.52 1.17
C GLU A 249 1.21 24.55 1.79
N GLN A 250 -0.01 24.63 1.27
CA GLN A 250 -1.02 25.56 1.78
C GLN A 250 -1.54 25.16 3.16
N LEU A 251 -1.63 23.86 3.46
CA LEU A 251 -2.07 23.34 4.75
C LEU A 251 -0.98 23.31 5.84
N LYS A 252 0.17 23.94 5.59
CA LYS A 252 1.34 23.94 6.49
C LYS A 252 1.80 22.52 6.80
N THR A 253 2.01 21.74 5.75
CA THR A 253 2.58 20.39 5.82
C THR A 253 3.80 20.30 4.91
N SER A 254 4.72 19.38 5.19
CA SER A 254 5.82 19.03 4.28
C SER A 254 5.41 17.83 3.41
N VAL A 255 6.00 17.69 2.22
CA VAL A 255 5.86 16.49 1.39
C VAL A 255 7.22 16.06 0.89
N ASP A 256 7.60 14.83 1.20
CA ASP A 256 8.77 14.17 0.66
C ASP A 256 8.35 12.97 -0.21
N TRP A 257 9.07 12.76 -1.31
CA TRP A 257 8.87 11.62 -2.20
C TRP A 257 10.07 10.69 -2.09
N LYS A 258 9.85 9.50 -1.55
CA LYS A 258 10.85 8.43 -1.54
C LYS A 258 10.69 7.61 -2.81
N GLU A 259 11.64 7.79 -3.72
CA GLU A 259 11.68 7.06 -4.99
C GLU A 259 11.78 5.56 -4.74
N GLU A 260 12.65 5.13 -3.81
CA GLU A 260 12.66 3.75 -3.34
C GLU A 260 11.34 3.42 -2.64
N GLY A 261 10.58 2.50 -3.24
CA GLY A 261 9.32 2.03 -2.66
C GLY A 261 8.12 2.94 -2.91
N LYS A 262 8.29 4.04 -3.67
CA LYS A 262 7.22 4.94 -4.10
C LYS A 262 6.40 5.48 -2.93
N ILE A 263 7.07 6.06 -1.95
CA ILE A 263 6.42 6.57 -0.74
C ILE A 263 6.20 8.07 -0.87
N VAL A 264 4.95 8.48 -0.74
CA VAL A 264 4.58 9.85 -0.40
C VAL A 264 4.61 9.97 1.12
N LEU A 265 5.49 10.82 1.65
CA LEU A 265 5.59 11.11 3.08
C LEU A 265 5.13 12.54 3.36
N ILE A 266 4.13 12.69 4.23
CA ILE A 266 3.56 13.98 4.62
C ILE A 266 3.84 14.19 6.10
N ASP A 267 4.48 15.29 6.46
CA ASP A 267 4.55 15.73 7.86
C ASP A 267 3.55 16.84 8.11
N ASP A 268 2.75 16.68 9.15
CA ASP A 268 1.98 17.78 9.68
C ASP A 268 2.91 18.75 10.44
N LEU A 269 2.97 20.03 10.05
CA LEU A 269 3.83 21.02 10.74
C LEU A 269 3.04 21.89 11.72
N GLN A 270 1.75 21.60 11.91
CA GLN A 270 0.91 22.24 12.93
C GLN A 270 0.72 21.25 14.07
N ASP A 271 1.64 21.28 15.04
CA ASP A 271 1.51 20.52 16.30
C ASP A 271 0.47 21.17 17.23
#